data_AF-A0A1V9HIX8-F1
#
_entry.id   AF-A0A1V9HIX8-F1
#
_cell.length_a   1.000
_cell.length_b   1.000
_cell.length_c   1.000
_cell.angle_alpha   90.00
_cell.angle_beta   90.00
_cell.angle_gamma   90.00
#
_symmetry.space_group_name_H-M   'P 1'
#
loop_
_entity.id
_entity.type
_entity.pdbx_description
1 polymer ?
#
loop_
_entity_poly.entity_id
_entity_poly.type
_entity_poly.pdbx_seq_one_letter_code
_entity_poly.pdbx_strand_id
1 'polypeptide(L)'
;MQTQAAAVRPEVAKQAKAYSSNDGVKVSTLRYGPREKNQALLQVTGADSEIDDKILLATTAATQKDTRYTVQLKGRPYVLLILDEGGGELYLPGAAKPARVGYDAGVSEQINPEHYLTDYLEQMAGSN
;
A
#
# COMPACT_ATOMS: atom_id res chain seq x y z
N MET A 1 25.35 -12.94 23.60
CA MET A 1 24.05 -12.36 23.98
C MET A 1 23.62 -11.42 22.86
N GLN A 2 22.81 -11.89 21.92
CA GLN A 2 22.10 -11.00 20.99
C GLN A 2 20.61 -11.28 21.22
N THR A 3 19.95 -10.40 21.97
CA THR A 3 18.49 -10.41 22.09
C THR A 3 17.94 -9.92 20.76
N GLN A 4 17.77 -10.84 19.81
CA GLN A 4 16.86 -10.65 18.71
C GLN A 4 15.48 -10.54 19.36
N ALA A 5 15.02 -9.32 19.59
CA ALA A 5 13.63 -9.11 19.95
C ALA A 5 12.83 -9.85 18.88
N ALA A 6 12.14 -10.91 19.27
CA ALA A 6 11.14 -11.55 18.43
C ALA A 6 10.08 -10.48 18.19
N ALA A 7 10.33 -9.60 17.22
CA ALA A 7 9.39 -8.62 16.77
C ALA A 7 8.24 -9.45 16.22
N VAL A 8 7.17 -9.54 17.00
CA VAL A 8 5.96 -10.29 16.64
C VAL A 8 5.58 -9.78 15.26
N ARG A 9 5.69 -10.67 14.25
CA ARG A 9 5.36 -10.32 12.87
C ARG A 9 3.96 -9.73 12.89
N PRO A 10 3.76 -8.50 12.38
CA PRO A 10 2.44 -7.90 12.33
C PRO A 10 1.47 -8.83 11.60
N GLU A 11 0.27 -9.02 12.15
CA GLU A 11 -0.76 -9.76 11.42
C GLU A 11 -1.08 -9.03 10.11
N VAL A 12 -1.09 -9.74 8.99
CA VAL A 12 -1.52 -9.18 7.70
C VAL A 12 -2.80 -9.85 7.21
N ALA A 13 -3.47 -9.25 6.22
CA ALA A 13 -4.60 -9.91 5.59
C ALA A 13 -4.16 -11.21 4.89
N LYS A 14 -5.07 -12.19 4.83
CA LYS A 14 -4.87 -13.46 4.10
C LYS A 14 -4.68 -13.27 2.59
N GLN A 15 -5.10 -12.13 2.05
CA GLN A 15 -5.03 -11.78 0.65
C GLN A 15 -4.65 -10.31 0.52
N ALA A 16 -3.75 -10.02 -0.40
CA ALA A 16 -3.49 -8.67 -0.86
C ALA A 16 -4.49 -8.31 -1.97
N LYS A 17 -4.72 -7.01 -2.17
CA LYS A 17 -5.53 -6.51 -3.29
C LYS A 17 -4.68 -5.60 -4.15
N ALA A 18 -4.56 -5.93 -5.42
CA ALA A 18 -3.93 -5.12 -6.43
C ALA A 18 -4.97 -4.40 -7.28
N TYR A 19 -4.57 -3.23 -7.73
CA TYR A 19 -5.32 -2.39 -8.63
C TYR A 19 -4.38 -1.90 -9.73
N SER A 20 -4.84 -1.94 -10.97
CA SER A 20 -4.05 -1.54 -12.13
C SER A 20 -4.75 -0.40 -12.88
N SER A 21 -3.97 0.51 -13.43
CA SER A 21 -4.46 1.53 -14.35
C SER A 21 -4.08 1.20 -15.80
N ASN A 22 -4.76 1.86 -16.75
CA ASN A 22 -4.56 1.67 -18.18
C ASN A 22 -3.22 2.24 -18.68
N ASP A 23 -2.60 3.12 -17.91
CA ASP A 23 -1.28 3.70 -18.18
C ASP A 23 -0.12 2.79 -17.75
N GLY A 24 -0.42 1.63 -17.15
CA GLY A 24 0.57 0.66 -16.69
C GLY A 24 0.92 0.77 -15.20
N VAL A 25 0.43 1.78 -14.49
CA VAL A 25 0.65 1.94 -13.05
C VAL A 25 -0.15 0.87 -12.29
N LYS A 26 0.49 0.25 -11.29
CA LYS A 26 -0.16 -0.72 -10.41
C LYS A 26 0.04 -0.33 -8.96
N VAL A 27 -1.00 -0.48 -8.15
CA VAL A 27 -0.97 -0.28 -6.72
C VAL A 27 -1.52 -1.51 -6.01
N SER A 28 -0.72 -2.08 -5.11
CA SER A 28 -1.14 -3.16 -4.23
C SER A 28 -1.36 -2.66 -2.82
N THR A 29 -2.34 -3.24 -2.15
CA THR A 29 -2.74 -2.94 -0.79
C THR A 29 -2.74 -4.23 0.04
N LEU A 30 -2.16 -4.16 1.22
CA LEU A 30 -2.17 -5.27 2.17
C LEU A 30 -2.48 -4.74 3.57
N ARG A 31 -3.50 -5.28 4.24
CA ARG A 31 -3.79 -4.88 5.63
C ARG A 31 -2.58 -5.16 6.51
N TYR A 32 -2.22 -4.19 7.34
CA TYR A 32 -1.12 -4.26 8.28
C TYR A 32 -1.61 -4.13 9.72
N GLY A 33 -1.35 -5.14 10.52
CA GLY A 33 -1.82 -5.25 11.89
C GLY A 33 -3.31 -5.60 12.03
N PRO A 34 -3.83 -5.55 13.26
CA PRO A 34 -5.24 -5.79 13.54
C PRO A 34 -6.11 -4.74 12.84
N ARG A 35 -7.33 -5.14 12.45
CA ARG A 35 -8.30 -4.27 11.74
C ARG A 35 -8.55 -2.95 12.47
N GLU A 36 -8.48 -2.95 13.79
CA GLU A 36 -8.66 -1.78 14.66
C GLU A 36 -7.61 -0.69 14.44
N LYS A 37 -6.40 -1.05 13.98
CA LYS A 37 -5.33 -0.09 13.68
C LYS A 37 -5.61 0.71 12.43
N ASN A 38 -6.47 0.21 11.52
CA ASN A 38 -6.77 0.85 10.25
C ASN A 38 -5.50 1.20 9.47
N GLN A 39 -4.60 0.24 9.32
CA GLN A 39 -3.34 0.40 8.61
C GLN A 39 -3.24 -0.60 7.46
N ALA A 40 -2.60 -0.18 6.39
CA ALA A 40 -2.32 -1.00 5.22
C ALA A 40 -0.98 -0.62 4.60
N LEU A 41 -0.25 -1.59 4.11
CA LEU A 41 0.92 -1.38 3.28
C LEU A 41 0.46 -1.15 1.84
N LEU A 42 1.02 -0.13 1.19
CA LEU A 42 0.79 0.20 -0.21
C LEU A 42 2.10 0.14 -0.97
N GLN A 43 2.09 -0.50 -2.13
CA GLN A 43 3.23 -0.51 -3.04
C GLN A 43 2.72 -0.04 -4.37
N VAL A 44 3.43 0.93 -4.92
CA VAL A 44 3.12 1.49 -6.23
C VAL A 44 4.26 1.09 -7.15
N THR A 45 3.92 0.60 -8.34
CA THR A 45 4.88 0.15 -9.36
C THR A 45 4.47 0.70 -10.72
N GLY A 46 5.45 1.05 -11.55
CA GLY A 46 5.22 1.68 -12.86
C GLY A 46 4.75 3.14 -12.78
N ALA A 47 4.90 3.81 -11.63
CA ALA A 47 4.48 5.19 -11.42
C ALA A 47 5.51 6.23 -11.85
N ASP A 48 6.75 5.84 -12.19
CA ASP A 48 7.85 6.73 -12.57
C ASP A 48 7.99 7.93 -11.60
N SER A 49 7.96 7.62 -10.30
CA SER A 49 7.94 8.63 -9.23
C SER A 49 8.83 8.21 -8.06
N GLU A 50 9.02 9.10 -7.08
CA GLU A 50 9.89 8.82 -5.92
C GLU A 50 9.41 7.66 -5.02
N ILE A 51 8.14 7.26 -5.18
CA ILE A 51 7.50 6.16 -4.45
C ILE A 51 7.42 4.87 -5.27
N ASP A 52 7.92 4.89 -6.50
CA ASP A 52 7.90 3.72 -7.39
C ASP A 52 8.75 2.60 -6.80
N ASP A 53 8.22 1.38 -6.87
CA ASP A 53 8.73 0.16 -6.23
C ASP A 53 8.89 0.22 -4.69
N LYS A 54 8.36 1.27 -4.03
CA LYS A 54 8.44 1.40 -2.57
C LYS A 54 7.20 0.89 -1.87
N ILE A 55 7.41 0.20 -0.75
CA ILE A 55 6.32 -0.18 0.15
C ILE A 55 6.17 0.88 1.25
N LEU A 56 5.01 1.52 1.28
CA LEU A 56 4.66 2.60 2.19
C LEU A 56 3.57 2.16 3.17
N LEU A 57 3.72 2.52 4.43
CA LEU A 57 2.66 2.33 5.42
C LEU A 57 1.63 3.46 5.28
N ALA A 58 0.39 3.08 4.97
CA ALA A 58 -0.76 3.97 4.92
C ALA A 58 -1.71 3.73 6.09
N THR A 59 -2.36 4.80 6.52
CA THR A 59 -3.54 4.76 7.38
C THR A 59 -4.79 4.76 6.52
N THR A 60 -5.70 3.84 6.77
CA THR A 60 -6.97 3.70 6.08
C THR A 60 -8.07 4.48 6.80
N ALA A 61 -8.76 5.37 6.12
CA ALA A 61 -9.93 6.06 6.63
C ALA A 61 -11.13 5.69 5.78
N ALA A 62 -11.99 4.81 6.29
CA ALA A 62 -13.26 4.48 5.64
C ALA A 62 -14.32 5.54 5.95
N THR A 63 -14.96 6.05 4.90
CA THR A 63 -16.09 6.96 4.96
C THR A 63 -17.35 6.25 4.43
N GLN A 64 -18.50 6.93 4.44
CA GLN A 64 -19.72 6.37 3.85
C GLN A 64 -19.67 6.23 2.32
N LYS A 65 -18.71 6.90 1.65
CA LYS A 65 -18.61 6.94 0.19
C LYS A 65 -17.36 6.26 -0.34
N ASP A 66 -16.25 6.37 0.40
CA ASP A 66 -14.93 6.00 -0.06
C ASP A 66 -14.05 5.49 1.09
N THR A 67 -12.98 4.78 0.76
CA THR A 67 -11.89 4.44 1.68
C THR A 67 -10.62 5.11 1.21
N ARG A 68 -10.02 5.92 2.06
CA ARG A 68 -8.81 6.70 1.73
C ARG A 68 -7.60 6.11 2.42
N TYR A 69 -6.51 5.97 1.67
CA TYR A 69 -5.24 5.46 2.13
C TYR A 69 -4.25 6.62 2.16
N THR A 70 -3.88 7.05 3.36
CA THR A 70 -3.00 8.18 3.59
C THR A 70 -1.63 7.68 4.06
N VAL A 71 -0.60 7.95 3.29
CA VAL A 71 0.81 7.64 3.61
C VAL A 71 1.51 8.87 4.17
N GLN A 72 2.65 8.67 4.83
CA GLN A 72 3.54 9.77 5.22
C GLN A 72 4.62 9.95 4.14
N LEU A 73 4.51 11.00 3.33
CA LEU A 73 5.53 11.39 2.35
C LEU A 73 6.26 12.62 2.85
N LYS A 74 7.59 12.54 2.98
CA LYS A 74 8.45 13.64 3.45
C LYS A 74 7.94 14.27 4.77
N GLY A 75 7.42 13.44 5.68
CA GLY A 75 6.88 13.86 6.99
C GLY A 75 5.52 14.55 6.92
N ARG A 76 4.82 14.49 5.78
CA ARG A 76 3.47 15.06 5.60
C ARG A 76 2.48 13.97 5.20
N PRO A 77 1.24 14.02 5.72
CA PRO A 77 0.19 13.11 5.29
C PRO A 77 -0.17 13.39 3.83
N TYR A 78 -0.18 12.34 3.02
CA TYR A 78 -0.48 12.39 1.60
C TYR A 78 -1.45 11.27 1.25
N VAL A 79 -2.60 11.61 0.65
CA VAL A 79 -3.58 10.63 0.21
C VAL A 79 -3.07 10.01 -1.08
N LEU A 80 -2.72 8.73 -1.02
CA LEU A 80 -2.14 8.01 -2.16
C LEU A 80 -3.22 7.30 -2.96
N LEU A 81 -4.16 6.63 -2.29
CA LEU A 81 -5.20 5.85 -2.93
C LEU A 81 -6.55 6.16 -2.31
N ILE A 82 -7.56 6.34 -3.15
CA ILE A 82 -8.97 6.41 -2.75
C ILE A 82 -9.69 5.27 -3.46
N LEU A 83 -10.43 4.45 -2.71
CA LEU A 83 -11.26 3.38 -3.25
C LEU A 83 -12.73 3.72 -3.00
N ASP A 84 -13.57 3.63 -4.03
CA ASP A 84 -15.02 3.83 -3.95
C ASP A 84 -15.76 2.64 -4.61
N GLU A 85 -17.09 2.73 -4.75
CA GLU A 85 -17.88 1.69 -5.42
C GLU A 85 -17.59 1.57 -6.94
N GLY A 86 -17.07 2.64 -7.56
CA GLY A 86 -16.81 2.73 -9.00
C GLY A 86 -15.36 2.43 -9.42
N GLY A 87 -14.47 2.15 -8.47
CA GLY A 87 -13.08 1.78 -8.69
C GLY A 87 -12.13 2.42 -7.67
N GLY A 88 -10.95 2.81 -8.14
CA GLY A 88 -10.00 3.57 -7.33
C GLY A 88 -9.34 4.72 -8.08
N GLU A 89 -8.90 5.71 -7.32
CA GLU A 89 -8.11 6.84 -7.79
C GLU A 89 -6.76 6.84 -7.07
N LEU A 90 -5.69 6.73 -7.85
CA LEU A 90 -4.31 6.77 -7.38
C LEU A 90 -3.74 8.17 -7.62
N TYR A 91 -3.38 8.85 -6.56
CA TYR A 91 -2.78 10.17 -6.58
C TYR A 91 -1.27 10.01 -6.49
N LEU A 92 -0.56 10.17 -7.59
CA LEU A 92 0.90 10.06 -7.58
C LEU A 92 1.55 11.41 -7.22
N PRO A 93 2.58 11.42 -6.36
CA PRO A 93 3.32 12.64 -6.06
C PRO A 93 4.01 13.16 -7.33
N GLY A 94 3.68 14.39 -7.73
CA GLY A 94 4.21 15.00 -8.95
C GLY A 94 3.33 14.81 -10.20
N ALA A 95 2.32 13.93 -10.16
CA ALA A 95 1.35 13.83 -11.25
C ALA A 95 0.30 14.95 -11.19
N ALA A 96 -0.07 15.49 -12.35
CA ALA A 96 -1.04 16.58 -12.44
C ALA A 96 -2.50 16.11 -12.25
N LYS A 97 -2.78 14.82 -12.48
CA LYS A 97 -4.10 14.20 -12.37
C LYS A 97 -3.98 12.83 -11.70
N PRO A 98 -5.01 12.38 -10.96
CA PRO A 98 -5.04 11.02 -10.44
C PRO A 98 -5.16 10.01 -11.57
N ALA A 99 -4.49 8.87 -11.43
CA ALA A 99 -4.64 7.71 -12.29
C ALA A 99 -5.84 6.88 -11.82
N ARG A 100 -6.76 6.57 -12.73
CA ARG A 100 -7.90 5.72 -12.40
C ARG A 100 -7.46 4.26 -12.42
N VAL A 101 -7.58 3.58 -11.29
CA VAL A 101 -7.22 2.17 -11.12
C VAL A 101 -8.46 1.31 -10.98
N GLY A 102 -8.44 0.12 -11.56
CA GLY A 102 -9.46 -0.91 -11.39
C GLY A 102 -8.91 -2.08 -10.59
N TYR A 103 -9.78 -2.81 -9.89
CA TYR A 103 -9.36 -4.03 -9.17
C TYR A 103 -8.83 -5.06 -10.17
N ASP A 104 -7.61 -5.54 -9.93
CA ASP A 104 -6.96 -6.57 -10.75
C ASP A 104 -6.85 -7.84 -9.92
N ALA A 105 -7.79 -8.76 -10.14
CA ALA A 105 -7.80 -10.05 -9.45
C ALA A 105 -6.55 -10.90 -9.78
N GLY A 106 -6.07 -10.84 -11.03
CA GLY A 106 -4.93 -11.65 -11.46
C GLY A 106 -3.65 -11.25 -10.73
N VAL A 107 -3.39 -9.95 -10.59
CA VAL A 107 -2.26 -9.46 -9.81
C VAL A 107 -2.49 -9.66 -8.31
N SER A 108 -3.71 -9.47 -7.81
CA SER A 108 -4.05 -9.66 -6.39
C SER A 108 -3.74 -11.08 -5.90
N GLU A 109 -4.10 -12.09 -6.70
CA GLU A 109 -3.89 -13.51 -6.36
C GLU A 109 -2.41 -13.93 -6.42
N GLN A 110 -1.60 -13.24 -7.21
CA GLN A 110 -0.17 -13.49 -7.32
C GLN A 110 0.63 -12.90 -6.15
N ILE A 111 0.10 -11.90 -5.46
CA ILE A 111 0.79 -11.27 -4.34
C ILE A 111 0.68 -12.16 -3.11
N ASN A 112 1.83 -12.63 -2.63
CA ASN A 112 1.92 -13.34 -1.37
C ASN A 112 1.99 -12.35 -0.20
N PRO A 113 0.99 -12.29 0.71
CA PRO A 113 0.98 -11.36 1.83
C PRO A 113 2.19 -11.45 2.75
N GLU A 114 2.70 -12.66 2.99
CA GLU A 114 3.85 -12.88 3.86
C GLU A 114 5.14 -12.40 3.21
N HIS A 115 5.30 -12.60 1.90
CA HIS A 115 6.45 -12.08 1.16
C HIS A 115 6.43 -10.55 1.17
N TYR A 116 5.27 -9.97 0.86
CA TYR A 116 5.05 -8.53 0.87
C TYR A 116 5.38 -7.88 2.22
N LEU A 117 4.96 -8.51 3.33
CA LEU A 117 5.32 -8.06 4.67
C LEU A 117 6.83 -8.14 4.90
N THR A 118 7.48 -9.22 4.44
CA THR A 118 8.93 -9.39 4.53
C THR A 118 9.65 -8.25 3.83
N ASP A 119 9.28 -7.98 2.58
CA ASP A 119 9.87 -6.92 1.75
C ASP A 119 9.77 -5.55 2.46
N TYR A 120 8.62 -5.26 3.09
CA TYR A 120 8.44 -4.03 3.87
C TYR A 120 9.35 -3.95 5.10
N LEU A 121 9.45 -5.05 5.85
CA LEU A 121 10.30 -5.12 7.04
C LEU A 121 11.79 -4.98 6.69
N GLU A 122 12.22 -5.62 5.60
CA GLU A 122 13.58 -5.51 5.09
C GLU A 122 13.89 -4.09 4.59
N GLN A 123 12.96 -3.46 3.86
CA GLN A 123 13.08 -2.06 3.45
C GLN A 123 13.27 -1.14 4.67
N MET A 124 12.47 -1.33 5.72
CA MET A 124 12.59 -0.55 6.96
C MET A 124 13.89 -0.82 7.72
N ALA A 125 14.38 -2.06 7.73
CA ALA A 125 15.63 -2.42 8.40
C ALA A 125 16.88 -1.93 7.65
N GLY A 126 16.85 -1.92 6.32
CA GLY A 126 17.93 -1.43 5.46
C GLY A 126 17.96 0.08 5.27
N SER A 127 16.92 0.81 5.71
CA SER A 127 16.85 2.28 5.66
C SER A 127 17.56 2.97 6.84
N ASN A 128 18.42 2.26 7.58
CA ASN A 128 19.12 2.76 8.76
C ASN A 128 20.59 3.13 8.50
#